data_AF-A0A920I362-F1
#
_entry.id   AF-A0A920I362-F1
#
_cell.length_a   1.000
_cell.length_b   1.000
_cell.length_c   1.000
_cell.angle_alpha   90.00
_cell.angle_beta   90.00
_cell.angle_gamma   90.00
#
_symmetry.space_group_name_H-M   'P 1'
#
loop_
_entity.id
_entity.type
_entity.pdbx_description
1 polymer ?
#
loop_
_entity_poly.entity_id
_entity_poly.type
_entity_poly.pdbx_seq_one_letter_code
_entity_poly.pdbx_strand_id
1 'polypeptide(L)'
;MIKGVQCPADAERIKSAGADAIWVSNHGGRQLNAAPSAIEALVAVRDTVGDDYPLIMDSGVRSGEHVVKALACRADFVMLGRTVMYGIGADAERGLSRMLDQVSTEIETVMGLLGHRSIAGIGRHCLAQSHPGFAPAVSGGT
;
A
#
# COMPACT_ATOMS: atom_id res chain seq x y z
N MET A 1 13.96 4.13 10.81
CA MET A 1 12.72 3.57 10.22
C MET A 1 12.39 2.20 10.84
N ILE A 2 11.12 1.93 11.16
CA ILE A 2 10.65 0.65 11.73
C ILE A 2 9.65 -0.04 10.79
N LYS A 3 9.87 -1.32 10.49
CA LYS A 3 9.04 -2.14 9.60
C LYS A 3 8.21 -3.16 10.37
N GLY A 4 6.98 -3.38 9.93
CA GLY A 4 6.05 -4.34 10.54
C GLY A 4 4.95 -3.69 11.37
N VAL A 5 4.84 -2.35 11.31
CA VAL A 5 3.88 -1.61 12.12
C VAL A 5 2.49 -1.74 11.51
N GLN A 6 1.54 -2.27 12.27
CA GLN A 6 0.13 -2.35 11.86
C GLN A 6 -0.83 -1.70 12.85
N CYS A 7 -0.34 -1.37 14.05
CA CYS A 7 -1.11 -0.79 15.13
C CYS A 7 -0.90 0.73 15.16
N PRO A 8 -1.97 1.55 15.13
CA PRO A 8 -1.84 3.01 15.20
C PRO A 8 -1.18 3.49 16.51
N ALA A 9 -1.49 2.86 17.64
CA ALA A 9 -0.87 3.21 18.92
C ALA A 9 0.65 2.96 18.93
N ASP A 10 1.12 1.92 18.25
CA ASP A 10 2.56 1.67 18.12
C ASP A 10 3.20 2.66 17.14
N ALA A 11 2.49 3.05 16.08
CA ALA A 11 2.96 4.08 15.16
C ALA A 11 3.22 5.41 15.87
N GLU A 12 2.32 5.85 16.75
CA GLU A 12 2.48 7.08 17.54
C GLU A 12 3.68 6.99 18.49
N ARG A 13 3.86 5.84 19.16
CA ARG A 13 5.01 5.60 20.03
C ARG A 13 6.33 5.62 19.26
N ILE A 14 6.35 4.99 18.09
CA ILE A 14 7.53 4.91 17.22
C ILE A 14 7.91 6.31 16.71
N LYS A 15 6.92 7.10 16.26
CA LYS A 15 7.11 8.49 15.86
C LYS A 15 7.65 9.33 17.03
N SER A 16 7.01 9.23 18.20
CA SER A 16 7.42 9.93 19.43
C SER A 16 8.82 9.55 19.90
N ALA A 17 9.26 8.32 19.63
CA ALA A 17 10.61 7.84 19.91
C ALA A 17 11.67 8.33 18.91
N GLY A 18 11.28 9.14 17.91
CA GLY A 18 12.21 9.78 16.97
C GLY A 18 12.58 8.93 15.76
N ALA A 19 11.80 7.91 15.40
CA ALA A 19 12.01 7.21 14.13
C ALA A 19 11.74 8.14 12.94
N ASP A 20 12.53 8.03 11.86
CA ASP A 20 12.37 8.89 10.68
C ASP A 20 11.17 8.52 9.79
N ALA A 21 10.72 7.27 9.88
CA ALA A 21 9.67 6.72 9.03
C ALA A 21 9.10 5.42 9.61
N ILE A 22 7.88 5.10 9.18
CA ILE A 22 7.22 3.83 9.49
C ILE A 22 6.96 3.06 8.19
N TRP A 23 7.21 1.76 8.24
CA TRP A 23 6.90 0.83 7.15
C TRP A 23 5.80 -0.15 7.58
N VAL A 24 4.60 0.14 7.09
CA VAL A 24 3.39 -0.67 7.30
C VAL A 24 3.50 -1.97 6.53
N SER A 25 3.50 -3.09 7.26
CA SER A 25 3.79 -4.41 6.71
C SER A 25 3.25 -5.50 7.63
N ASN A 26 2.70 -6.58 7.05
CA ASN A 26 2.46 -7.84 7.76
C ASN A 26 3.47 -8.93 7.35
N HIS A 27 4.64 -8.49 6.87
CA HIS A 27 5.71 -9.35 6.37
C HIS A 27 5.26 -10.26 5.20
N GLY A 28 4.35 -9.76 4.36
CA GLY A 28 3.81 -10.50 3.23
C GLY A 28 2.90 -11.67 3.63
N GLY A 29 2.29 -11.60 4.82
CA GLY A 29 1.39 -12.62 5.38
C GLY A 29 2.12 -13.83 5.97
N ARG A 30 3.37 -13.66 6.42
CA ARG A 30 4.26 -14.78 6.81
C ARG A 30 4.55 -14.86 8.31
N GLN A 31 4.05 -13.91 9.10
CA GLN A 31 4.29 -13.84 10.53
C GLN A 31 3.00 -14.22 11.29
N LEU A 32 2.16 -13.25 11.62
CA LEU A 32 0.87 -13.51 12.26
C LEU A 32 -0.23 -13.69 11.20
N ASN A 33 -0.88 -14.86 11.18
CA ASN A 33 -1.83 -15.22 10.13
C ASN A 33 -3.14 -14.40 10.18
N ALA A 34 -3.68 -14.15 11.37
CA ALA A 34 -4.93 -13.40 11.56
C ALA A 34 -4.71 -11.87 11.70
N ALA A 35 -3.59 -11.35 11.18
CA ALA A 35 -3.33 -9.92 11.16
C ALA A 35 -4.15 -9.22 10.06
N PRO A 36 -4.49 -7.93 10.22
CA PRO A 36 -5.19 -7.18 9.17
C PRO A 36 -4.37 -7.11 7.89
N SER A 37 -5.04 -6.77 6.79
CA SER A 37 -4.32 -6.47 5.55
C SER A 37 -3.44 -5.22 5.75
N ALA A 38 -2.29 -5.17 5.08
CA ALA A 38 -1.38 -4.03 5.22
C ALA A 38 -1.99 -2.72 4.67
N ILE A 39 -2.92 -2.79 3.71
CA ILE A 39 -3.60 -1.60 3.15
C ILE A 39 -4.64 -1.02 4.13
N GLU A 40 -5.34 -1.86 4.89
CA GLU A 40 -6.25 -1.39 5.95
C GLU A 40 -5.44 -0.76 7.10
N ALA A 41 -4.36 -1.43 7.50
CA ALA A 41 -3.46 -0.89 8.52
C ALA A 41 -2.82 0.44 8.09
N LEU A 42 -2.50 0.61 6.81
CA LEU A 42 -1.94 1.86 6.28
C LEU A 42 -2.84 3.06 6.55
N VAL A 43 -4.14 2.92 6.27
CA VAL A 43 -5.12 4.00 6.47
C VAL A 43 -5.17 4.42 7.94
N ALA A 44 -5.28 3.44 8.84
CA ALA A 44 -5.36 3.70 10.29
C ALA A 44 -4.06 4.29 10.85
N VAL A 45 -2.89 3.80 10.38
CA VAL A 45 -1.59 4.33 10.77
C VAL A 45 -1.42 5.77 10.28
N ARG A 46 -1.77 6.06 9.02
CA ARG A 46 -1.71 7.43 8.47
C ARG A 46 -2.55 8.42 9.27
N ASP A 47 -3.77 8.04 9.63
CA ASP A 47 -4.66 8.90 10.43
C ASP A 47 -4.05 9.26 11.80
N THR A 48 -3.14 8.44 12.33
CA THR A 48 -2.45 8.71 13.60
C THR A 48 -1.18 9.54 13.41
N VAL A 49 -0.33 9.20 12.44
CA VAL A 49 0.98 9.87 12.30
C VAL A 49 0.93 11.21 11.56
N GLY A 50 -0.19 11.54 10.91
CA GLY A 50 -0.39 12.77 10.14
C GLY A 50 0.20 12.70 8.73
N ASP A 51 -0.15 13.64 7.85
CA ASP A 51 0.17 13.56 6.41
C ASP A 51 1.67 13.79 6.10
N ASP A 52 2.41 14.50 6.95
CA ASP A 52 3.83 14.84 6.70
C ASP A 52 4.84 13.78 7.18
N TYR A 53 4.37 12.73 7.87
CA TYR A 53 5.27 11.71 8.41
C TYR A 53 5.52 10.58 7.38
N PRO A 54 6.76 10.26 6.99
CA PRO A 54 7.01 9.29 5.92
C PRO A 54 6.44 7.89 6.21
N LEU A 55 5.55 7.41 5.34
CA LEU A 55 4.96 6.08 5.38
C LEU A 55 5.27 5.25 4.13
N ILE A 56 5.81 4.06 4.39
CA ILE A 56 6.07 3.04 3.39
C ILE A 56 5.07 1.90 3.58
N MET A 57 4.62 1.27 2.50
CA MET A 57 3.72 0.11 2.54
C MET A 57 4.26 -1.05 1.69
N ASP A 58 4.14 -2.30 2.18
CA ASP A 58 4.34 -3.52 1.38
C ASP A 58 3.18 -4.52 1.58
N SER A 59 3.41 -5.80 1.25
CA SER A 59 2.50 -6.92 1.57
C SER A 59 1.23 -6.99 0.72
N GLY A 60 1.40 -7.34 -0.56
CA GLY A 60 0.26 -7.68 -1.44
C GLY A 60 0.31 -7.01 -2.81
N VAL A 61 1.22 -6.05 -3.01
CA VAL A 61 1.37 -5.30 -4.27
C VAL A 61 1.85 -6.20 -5.40
N ARG A 62 1.09 -6.26 -6.50
CA ARG A 62 1.38 -7.11 -7.68
C ARG A 62 1.30 -6.39 -9.03
N SER A 63 0.79 -5.17 -9.07
CA SER A 63 0.53 -4.40 -10.29
C SER A 63 0.67 -2.91 -10.02
N GLY A 64 0.74 -2.11 -11.08
CA GLY A 64 0.75 -0.65 -10.99
C GLY A 64 -0.52 -0.07 -10.36
N GLU A 65 -1.69 -0.68 -10.60
CA GLU A 65 -2.94 -0.27 -9.95
C GLU A 65 -2.87 -0.41 -8.42
N HIS A 66 -2.24 -1.48 -7.91
CA HIS A 66 -2.03 -1.63 -6.47
C HIS A 66 -1.12 -0.53 -5.90
N VAL A 67 -0.11 -0.10 -6.65
CA VAL A 67 0.77 1.01 -6.26
C VAL A 67 -0.05 2.30 -6.19
N VAL A 68 -0.80 2.63 -7.24
CA VAL A 68 -1.65 3.83 -7.28
C VAL A 68 -2.70 3.81 -6.17
N LYS A 69 -3.31 2.66 -5.87
CA LYS A 69 -4.23 2.51 -4.74
C LYS A 69 -3.56 2.78 -3.39
N ALA A 70 -2.34 2.31 -3.17
CA ALA A 70 -1.61 2.58 -1.93
C ALA A 70 -1.26 4.07 -1.79
N LEU A 71 -0.87 4.73 -2.88
CA LEU A 71 -0.66 6.19 -2.92
C LEU A 71 -1.98 6.95 -2.64
N ALA A 72 -3.09 6.50 -3.22
CA ALA A 72 -4.41 7.08 -2.96
C ALA A 72 -4.85 6.88 -1.49
N CYS A 73 -4.40 5.80 -0.84
CA CYS A 73 -4.50 5.56 0.60
C CYS A 73 -3.44 6.33 1.42
N ARG A 74 -2.70 7.26 0.82
CA ARG A 74 -1.70 8.14 1.44
C ARG A 74 -0.44 7.43 1.95
N ALA A 75 0.01 6.36 1.29
CA ALA A 75 1.42 5.96 1.40
C ALA A 75 2.30 6.95 0.63
N ASP A 76 3.52 7.20 1.11
CA ASP A 76 4.54 7.97 0.40
C ASP A 76 5.38 7.05 -0.50
N PHE A 77 5.59 5.80 -0.06
CA PHE A 77 6.34 4.80 -0.81
C PHE A 77 5.66 3.44 -0.76
N VAL A 78 5.84 2.67 -1.84
CA VAL A 78 5.30 1.31 -1.98
C VAL A 78 6.44 0.36 -2.33
N MET A 79 6.55 -0.75 -1.59
CA MET A 79 7.66 -1.69 -1.71
C MET A 79 7.19 -3.03 -2.28
N LEU A 80 7.96 -3.54 -3.25
CA LEU A 80 7.69 -4.81 -3.93
C LEU A 80 8.56 -5.91 -3.32
N GLY A 81 7.91 -7.03 -2.95
CA GLY A 81 8.59 -8.20 -2.38
C GLY A 81 8.61 -9.38 -3.37
N ARG A 82 7.64 -10.29 -3.23
CA ARG A 82 7.57 -11.52 -4.04
C ARG A 82 7.59 -11.28 -5.55
N THR A 83 6.96 -10.22 -6.05
CA THR A 83 6.93 -9.90 -7.48
C THR A 83 8.35 -9.68 -8.05
N VAL A 84 9.24 -9.06 -7.27
CA VAL A 84 10.67 -8.90 -7.60
C VAL A 84 11.35 -10.26 -7.67
N MET A 85 11.15 -11.09 -6.65
CA MET A 85 11.73 -12.44 -6.62
C MET A 85 11.24 -13.32 -7.77
N TYR A 86 9.98 -13.20 -8.17
CA TYR A 86 9.42 -13.95 -9.30
C TYR A 86 9.99 -13.47 -10.64
N GLY A 87 10.14 -12.16 -10.84
CA GLY A 87 10.84 -11.61 -12.01
C GLY A 87 12.26 -12.16 -12.12
N ILE A 88 13.03 -12.08 -11.03
CA ILE A 88 14.39 -12.62 -10.97
C ILE A 88 14.40 -14.14 -11.21
N GLY A 89 13.49 -14.88 -10.59
CA GLY A 89 13.41 -16.34 -10.73
C GLY A 89 13.04 -16.79 -12.14
N ALA A 90 12.35 -15.95 -12.92
CA ALA A 90 11.89 -16.30 -14.27
C ALA A 90 12.96 -16.11 -15.35
N ASP A 91 13.74 -15.02 -15.32
CA ASP A 91 14.80 -14.75 -16.30
C ASP A 91 15.89 -13.82 -15.75
N ALA A 92 16.30 -14.06 -14.49
CA ALA A 92 17.33 -13.30 -13.80
C ALA A 92 17.11 -11.77 -13.92
N GLU A 93 18.17 -11.03 -14.27
CA GLU A 93 18.13 -9.59 -14.47
C GLU A 93 17.09 -9.14 -15.51
N ARG A 94 16.94 -9.88 -16.62
CA ARG A 94 15.97 -9.55 -17.68
C ARG A 94 14.54 -9.70 -17.19
N GLY A 95 14.29 -10.69 -16.34
CA GLY A 95 12.99 -10.89 -15.71
C GLY A 95 12.67 -9.81 -14.67
N LEU A 96 13.67 -9.35 -13.91
CA LEU A 96 13.53 -8.18 -13.04
C LEU A 96 13.20 -6.91 -13.83
N SER A 97 13.97 -6.60 -14.87
CA SER A 97 13.77 -5.41 -15.71
C SER A 97 12.36 -5.38 -16.28
N ARG A 98 11.94 -6.47 -16.93
CA ARG A 98 10.59 -6.56 -17.53
C ARG A 98 9.47 -6.41 -16.51
N MET A 99 9.65 -6.94 -15.30
CA MET A 99 8.66 -6.78 -14.24
C MET A 99 8.56 -5.31 -13.80
N LEU A 100 9.69 -4.63 -13.61
CA LEU A 100 9.71 -3.21 -13.24
C LEU A 100 9.12 -2.32 -14.34
N ASP A 101 9.46 -2.59 -15.60
CA ASP A 101 8.90 -1.91 -16.77
C ASP A 101 7.38 -2.09 -16.81
N GLN A 102 6.89 -3.32 -16.65
CA GLN A 102 5.46 -3.64 -16.64
C GLN A 102 4.70 -2.89 -15.53
N VAL A 103 5.21 -2.92 -14.30
CA VAL A 103 4.58 -2.18 -13.19
C VAL A 103 4.59 -0.67 -13.47
N SER A 104 5.65 -0.14 -14.08
CA SER A 104 5.74 1.28 -14.43
C SER A 104 4.72 1.66 -15.50
N THR A 105 4.59 0.87 -16.58
CA THR A 105 3.57 1.06 -17.62
C THR A 105 2.15 0.98 -17.05
N GLU A 106 1.90 0.06 -16.10
CA GLU A 106 0.61 -0.04 -15.44
C GLU A 106 0.31 1.19 -14.57
N ILE A 107 1.29 1.74 -13.85
CA ILE A 107 1.13 3.00 -13.09
C ILE A 107 0.73 4.13 -14.05
N GLU A 108 1.45 4.30 -15.16
CA GLU A 108 1.15 5.33 -16.16
C GLU A 108 -0.26 5.16 -16.75
N THR A 109 -0.64 3.92 -17.08
CA THR A 109 -1.96 3.59 -17.61
C THR A 109 -3.06 3.95 -16.61
N VAL A 110 -2.91 3.54 -15.35
CA VAL A 110 -3.90 3.83 -14.30
C VAL A 110 -4.00 5.33 -14.04
N MET A 111 -2.87 6.04 -13.96
CA MET A 111 -2.87 7.49 -13.80
C MET A 111 -3.54 8.21 -14.99
N GLY A 112 -3.31 7.74 -16.22
CA GLY A 112 -3.97 8.25 -17.42
C GLY A 112 -5.49 8.04 -17.38
N LEU A 113 -5.95 6.86 -16.96
CA LEU A 113 -7.37 6.54 -16.79
C LEU A 113 -8.04 7.38 -15.69
N LEU A 114 -7.31 7.70 -14.62
CA LEU A 114 -7.77 8.58 -13.55
C LEU A 114 -7.65 10.07 -13.91
N GLY A 115 -7.06 10.43 -15.05
CA GLY A 115 -6.89 11.81 -15.49
C GLY A 115 -5.79 12.59 -14.76
N HIS A 116 -4.80 11.90 -14.17
CA HIS A 116 -3.69 12.54 -13.46
C HIS A 116 -2.37 12.41 -14.22
N ARG A 117 -1.61 13.51 -14.25
CA ARG A 117 -0.27 13.58 -14.86
C ARG A 117 0.88 13.48 -13.85
N SER A 118 0.57 13.47 -12.56
CA SER A 118 1.53 13.44 -11.47
C SER A 118 0.95 12.66 -10.31
N ILE A 119 1.79 11.92 -9.60
CA ILE A 119 1.40 11.20 -8.38
C ILE A 119 0.90 12.14 -7.29
N ALA A 120 1.31 13.41 -7.31
CA ALA A 120 0.80 14.43 -6.39
C ALA A 120 -0.71 14.71 -6.57
N GLY A 121 -1.28 14.35 -7.73
CA GLY A 121 -2.72 14.42 -7.98
C GLY A 121 -3.49 13.22 -7.43
N ILE A 122 -2.81 12.13 -7.04
CA ILE A 122 -3.46 10.91 -6.57
C ILE A 122 -3.86 11.08 -5.10
N GLY A 123 -5.11 10.74 -4.79
CA GLY A 123 -5.60 10.80 -3.42
C GLY A 123 -6.88 10.00 -3.22
N ARG A 124 -7.49 10.12 -2.04
CA ARG A 124 -8.71 9.38 -1.68
C ARG A 124 -9.89 9.58 -2.65
N HIS A 125 -9.94 10.71 -3.35
CA HIS A 125 -10.96 10.99 -4.36
C HIS A 125 -10.86 10.09 -5.61
N CYS A 126 -9.70 9.46 -5.85
CA CYS A 126 -9.51 8.46 -6.89
C CYS A 126 -10.07 7.08 -6.51
N LEU A 127 -10.48 6.89 -5.25
CA LEU A 127 -11.03 5.62 -4.76
C LEU A 127 -12.55 5.70 -4.76
N ALA A 128 -13.20 4.63 -5.24
CA ALA A 128 -14.62 4.49 -5.09
C ALA A 128 -14.99 4.47 -3.60
N GLN A 129 -16.01 5.24 -3.22
CA GLN A 129 -16.66 5.07 -1.92
C GLN A 129 -17.48 3.77 -1.93
N SER A 130 -17.78 3.25 -0.75
CA SER A 130 -18.73 2.14 -0.62
C SER A 130 -20.05 2.53 -1.30
N HIS A 131 -20.34 1.88 -2.42
CA HIS A 131 -21.61 2.07 -3.10
C HIS A 131 -22.72 1.39 -2.26
N PRO A 132 -23.87 2.03 -2.02
CA PRO A 132 -24.95 1.43 -1.22
C PRO A 132 -25.39 0.05 -1.74
N GLY A 133 -25.34 -0.15 -3.05
CA GLY A 133 -25.63 -1.44 -3.71
C GLY A 133 -24.52 -2.51 -3.60
N PHE A 134 -23.41 -2.22 -2.91
CA PHE A 134 -22.27 -3.12 -2.70
C PHE A 134 -21.90 -3.28 -1.21
N ALA A 135 -22.66 -2.67 -0.30
CA ALA A 135 -22.52 -2.99 1.12
C ALA A 135 -22.87 -4.48 1.31
N PRO A 136 -22.02 -5.28 1.97
CA PRO A 136 -22.46 -6.60 2.39
C PRO A 136 -23.72 -6.40 3.22
N ALA A 137 -24.78 -7.16 2.91
CA ALA A 137 -25.98 -7.14 3.72
C ALA A 137 -25.57 -7.51 5.15
N VAL A 138 -25.38 -6.51 6.01
CA VAL A 138 -25.33 -6.73 7.44
C VAL A 138 -26.79 -6.99 7.81
N SER A 139 -27.22 -8.24 7.60
CA SER A 139 -28.42 -8.75 8.23
C SER A 139 -28.19 -8.62 9.73
N GLY A 140 -28.99 -7.76 10.36
CA GLY A 140 -29.05 -7.69 11.81
C GLY A 140 -29.18 -9.09 12.39
N GLY A 141 -28.34 -9.40 13.37
CA GLY A 141 -28.29 -10.69 14.02
C GLY A 141 -27.80 -10.51 15.46
N THR A 142 -28.79 -10.22 16.32
CA THR A 142 -28.88 -10.37 17.79
C THR A 142 -27.71 -9.91 18.66
#